data_AF-R6X6Z7-F1
#
_entry.id   AF-R6X6Z7-F1
#
_cell.length_a   1.000
_cell.length_b   1.000
_cell.length_c   1.000
_cell.angle_alpha   90.00
_cell.angle_beta   90.00
_cell.angle_gamma   90.00
#
_symmetry.space_group_name_H-M   'P 1'
#
loop_
_entity.id
_entity.type
_entity.pdbx_description
1 polymer ?
#
loop_
_entity_poly.entity_id
_entity_poly.type
_entity_poly.pdbx_seq_one_letter_code
_entity_poly.pdbx_strand_id
1 'polypeptide(L)' 'MAVCPMGAIALREGRAQIDMQQCVCCGACIRECPMEAIAIAEIDNTEDNE' A
#
# COMPACT_ATOMS: atom_id res chain seq x y z
N MET A 1 -10.40 9.21 11.19
CA MET A 1 -8.95 9.01 11.41
C MET A 1 -8.42 8.33 10.17
N ALA A 2 -7.64 9.01 9.34
CA ALA A 2 -7.04 8.42 8.15
C ALA A 2 -5.70 7.80 8.56
N VAL A 3 -5.51 6.50 8.31
CA VAL A 3 -4.28 5.77 8.68
C VAL A 3 -3.03 6.31 7.98
N CYS A 4 -3.20 6.89 6.79
CA CYS A 4 -2.11 7.45 6.01
C CYS A 4 -1.92 8.93 6.36
N PRO A 5 -0.77 9.35 6.92
CA PRO A 5 -0.51 10.77 7.21
C PRO A 5 -0.40 11.61 5.94
N MET A 6 -0.04 11.00 4.81
CA MET A 6 0.03 11.66 3.50
C MET A 6 -1.31 11.70 2.76
N GLY A 7 -2.35 11.04 3.30
CA GLY A 7 -3.63 10.90 2.58
C GLY A 7 -3.54 10.04 1.31
N ALA A 8 -2.45 9.30 1.12
CA ALA A 8 -2.20 8.48 -0.06
C ALA A 8 -3.05 7.19 -0.12
N ILE A 9 -3.99 6.97 0.80
CA ILE A 9 -4.83 5.77 0.85
C ILE A 9 -6.29 6.16 0.78
N ALA A 10 -7.01 5.58 -0.17
CA ALA A 10 -8.44 5.77 -0.37
C ALA A 10 -9.17 4.42 -0.43
N LEU A 11 -10.41 4.37 0.07
CA LEU A 11 -11.26 3.19 -0.08
C LEU A 11 -12.10 3.34 -1.35
N ARG A 12 -11.95 2.42 -2.31
CA ARG A 12 -12.76 2.34 -3.53
C ARG A 12 -13.29 0.93 -3.69
N GLU A 13 -14.60 0.79 -3.88
CA GLU A 13 -15.24 -0.52 -4.10
C GLU A 13 -14.94 -1.54 -2.99
N GLY A 14 -14.82 -1.07 -1.74
CA GLY A 14 -14.47 -1.92 -0.59
C GLY A 14 -12.99 -2.36 -0.55
N ARG A 15 -12.15 -1.85 -1.44
CA ARG A 15 -10.71 -2.13 -1.49
C ARG A 15 -9.90 -0.87 -1.18
N ALA A 16 -8.82 -1.04 -0.43
CA ALA A 16 -7.87 0.05 -0.22
C ALA A 16 -7.04 0.24 -1.49
N GLN A 17 -7.08 1.44 -2.06
CA GLN A 17 -6.18 1.88 -3.12
C GLN A 17 -5.12 2.79 -2.52
N ILE A 18 -3.86 2.50 -2.84
CA ILE A 18 -2.71 3.29 -2.42
C ILE A 18 -2.20 4.05 -3.64
N ASP A 19 -2.16 5.37 -3.54
CA ASP A 19 -1.52 6.23 -4.53
C ASP A 19 -0.01 6.19 -4.33
N MET A 20 0.69 5.44 -5.17
CA MET A 20 2.14 5.29 -5.11
C MET A 20 2.90 6.59 -5.45
N GLN A 21 2.25 7.58 -6.08
CA GLN A 21 2.89 8.89 -6.33
C GLN A 21 2.98 9.72 -5.04
N GLN A 22 2.03 9.54 -4.13
CA GLN A 22 1.97 10.23 -2.83
C GLN A 22 2.50 9.36 -1.67
N CYS A 23 2.52 8.05 -1.84
CA CYS A 23 2.99 7.12 -0.83
C CYS A 23 4.50 7.28 -0.61
N VAL A 24 4.90 7.57 0.63
CA VAL A 24 6.30 7.64 1.06
C VAL A 24 6.79 6.34 1.72
N CYS A 25 6.07 5.23 1.53
CA CYS A 25 6.37 3.92 2.11
C CYS A 25 6.58 3.93 3.65
N CYS A 26 5.83 4.78 4.38
CA CYS A 26 5.95 4.89 5.85
C CYS A 26 5.49 3.64 6.64
N GLY A 27 4.84 2.68 5.99
CA GLY A 27 4.36 1.44 6.60
C GLY A 27 3.24 1.60 7.65
N ALA A 28 2.63 2.77 7.78
CA ALA A 28 1.55 3.02 8.76
C ALA A 28 0.32 2.13 8.50
N CYS A 29 -0.08 1.99 7.24
CA CYS A 29 -1.23 1.17 6.85
C CYS A 29 -1.01 -0.33 7.05
N ILE A 30 0.23 -0.81 6.96
CA ILE A 30 0.59 -2.21 7.19
C ILE A 30 0.40 -2.54 8.67
N ARG A 31 0.94 -1.69 9.55
CA ARG A 31 0.85 -1.86 11.01
C ARG A 31 -0.58 -1.81 11.54
N GLU A 32 -1.43 -1.00 10.90
CA GLU A 32 -2.83 -0.83 11.30
C GLU A 32 -3.78 -1.82 10.63
N CYS A 33 -3.34 -2.57 9.61
CA CYS A 33 -4.21 -3.53 8.93
C CYS A 33 -4.26 -4.84 9.72
N PRO A 34 -5.36 -5.15 10.44
CA PRO A 34 -5.43 -6.36 11.28
C PRO A 34 -5.45 -7.66 10.46
N MET A 35 -5.75 -7.54 9.17
CA MET A 35 -5.86 -8.63 8.21
C MET A 35 -4.60 -8.76 7.34
N GLU A 36 -3.55 -7.98 7.63
CA GLU A 36 -2.25 -8.02 6.95
C GLU A 36 -2.38 -7.97 5.41
N ALA A 37 -3.42 -7.30 4.91
CA ALA A 37 -3.80 -7.31 3.50
C ALA A 37 -2.93 -6.38 2.62
N ILE A 38 -1.98 -5.66 3.24
CA ILE A 38 -1.12 -4.68 2.58
C ILE A 38 0.32 -5.13 2.75
N ALA A 39 1.02 -5.34 1.64
CA ALA A 39 2.45 -5.63 1.62
C ALA A 39 3.17 -4.65 0.69
N ILE A 40 4.41 -4.28 1.04
CA ILE A 40 5.31 -3.58 0.12
C ILE A 40 5.96 -4.67 -0.73
N ALA A 41 5.50 -4.82 -1.96
CA ALA A 41 6.18 -5.65 -2.93
C ALA A 41 7.36 -4.85 -3.48
N GLU A 42 8.57 -5.33 -3.24
CA GLU A 42 9.76 -4.89 -3.96
C GLU A 42 9.56 -5.35 -5.40
N ILE A 43 9.38 -4.41 -6.33
CA ILE A 43 9.36 -4.74 -7.76
C ILE A 43 10.81 -5.05 -8.13
N ASP A 44 11.22 -6.29 -7.93
CA ASP A 44 12.38 -6.84 -8.59
C ASP A 44 12.01 -6.90 -10.08
N ASN A 45 12.67 -6.11 -10.92
CA ASN A 45 12.54 -6.21 -12.38
C ASN A 45 13.25 -7.49 -12.88
N THR A 46 12.91 -8.63 -12.29
CA THR A 46 13.20 -9.91 -12.90
C THR A 46 12.05 -10.18 -13.86
N GLU A 47 12.29 -9.89 -15.13
CA GLU A 47 11.51 -10.45 -16.24
C GLU A 47 11.20 -11.92 -15.93
N ASP A 48 9.91 -12.29 -15.94
CA ASP A 48 9.48 -13.67 -16.13
C ASP A 48 10.21 -14.22 -17.35
N ASN A 49 11.36 -14.85 -17.11
CA ASN A 49 12.05 -15.70 -18.04
C ASN A 49 12.21 -17.05 -17.36
N GLU A 50 11.17 -17.86 -17.48
CA GLU A 50 11.21 -19.30 -17.76
C GLU A 50 9.82 -19.84 -18.12
#